data_AF-A0AAD8XRI9-F1
#
_entry.id   AF-A0AAD8XRI9-F1
#
_cell.length_a   1.000
_cell.length_b   1.000
_cell.length_c   1.000
_cell.angle_alpha   90.00
_cell.angle_beta   90.00
_cell.angle_gamma   90.00
#
_symmetry.space_group_name_H-M   'P 1'
#
loop_
_entity.id
_entity.type
_entity.pdbx_description
1 polymer ?
#
loop_
_entity_poly.entity_id
_entity_poly.type
_entity_poly.pdbx_seq_one_letter_code
_entity_poly.pdbx_strand_id
1 'polypeptide(L)'
;MSQSVSERTRIKSDRYESGVIPYAKMGYWDASYTVKDTDVLALFRITPQPGVDPVEAAAAVAGESSTATWTVVWTDLLTACERYRAKAYRVDPVPNSADVFFAFIAYECDLFEEASLANLTASIIGNVFGFKAVSALRLEDMRIPHSYLKTFQGPATGIIVERERLNKYGTPLLGATVKPKLGLSGKNYGRVVYEGLKGGLDFLKDDENINSQPFMRWRERFLNCMEGINRASAATGEVKGSYLNITAATMEEVYKRAEYAKAVGSIVVMIDLVMGYTAIQSIAYWARENDMLLHLHRAGNSTYARQKNHGINFRVICKWMRMSGVDHIHAGTVVGKLEGDPLMIKGFYDILRLTELEVNLPFGIFFEMDWASLRRCMPVASGGIHCGQMHQLIHYLGDDVVLQFGGGTIGHPDGIQAGATANRVALESMVLARNEGVDYFDQQVGPQILRDAAKTCGPLQTALDLWKDISFDYTSTDTADFAETPTANR
;
A
#
# COMPACT_ATOMS: atom_id res chain seq x y z
N MET A 1 -1.24 67.41 4.01
CA MET A 1 -2.35 66.44 3.96
C MET A 1 -2.15 65.47 5.12
N SER A 2 -3.16 65.23 5.96
CA SER A 2 -3.06 64.21 7.02
C SER A 2 -3.01 62.82 6.37
N GLN A 3 -2.07 61.97 6.78
CA GLN A 3 -2.01 60.55 6.35
C GLN A 3 -3.39 59.89 6.51
N SER A 4 -3.78 59.01 5.59
CA SER A 4 -5.07 58.30 5.66
C SER A 4 -5.11 57.32 6.85
N VAL A 5 -6.30 56.90 7.30
CA VAL A 5 -6.42 55.94 8.42
C VAL A 5 -5.74 54.60 8.11
N SER A 6 -5.80 54.15 6.86
CA SER A 6 -5.15 52.93 6.40
C SER A 6 -3.62 53.07 6.39
N GLU A 7 -3.07 54.24 6.02
CA GLU A 7 -1.63 54.50 6.13
C GLU A 7 -1.13 54.52 7.58
N ARG A 8 -1.90 55.11 8.49
CA ARG A 8 -1.53 55.21 9.91
C ARG A 8 -1.55 53.88 10.63
N THR A 9 -2.41 52.95 10.19
CA THR A 9 -2.63 51.65 10.83
C THR A 9 -1.87 50.49 10.17
N ARG A 10 -0.99 50.78 9.20
CA ARG A 10 -0.10 49.76 8.63
C ARG A 10 0.75 49.14 9.72
N ILE A 11 0.86 47.82 9.68
CA ILE A 11 1.80 47.08 10.52
C ILE A 11 3.21 47.34 10.00
N LYS A 12 4.14 47.59 10.94
CA LYS A 12 5.54 47.96 10.66
C LYS A 12 6.55 47.06 11.36
N SER A 13 6.08 45.96 11.96
CA SER A 13 6.98 44.96 12.55
C SER A 13 7.55 44.09 11.44
N ASP A 14 8.84 43.77 11.51
CA ASP A 14 9.58 43.02 10.49
C ASP A 14 8.88 41.74 9.99
N ARG A 15 8.14 41.04 10.85
CA ARG A 15 7.42 39.80 10.50
C ARG A 15 6.07 40.01 9.80
N TYR A 16 5.39 41.12 10.07
CA TYR A 16 3.98 41.32 9.69
C TYR A 16 3.73 42.58 8.83
N GLU A 17 4.77 43.37 8.57
CA GLU A 17 4.71 44.39 7.52
C GLU A 17 4.49 43.70 6.16
N SER A 18 3.67 44.31 5.31
CA SER A 18 3.34 43.74 4.00
C SER A 18 4.57 43.65 3.11
N GLY A 19 4.81 42.48 2.53
CA GLY A 19 5.94 42.23 1.66
C GLY A 19 6.31 40.75 1.60
N VAL A 20 7.25 40.44 0.71
CA VAL A 20 7.81 39.09 0.57
C VAL A 20 9.02 38.97 1.49
N ILE A 21 9.02 37.94 2.32
CA ILE A 21 10.16 37.53 3.14
C ILE A 21 10.37 36.02 2.98
N PRO A 22 11.60 35.49 3.15
CA PRO A 22 11.87 34.05 3.06
C PRO A 22 11.01 33.23 4.03
N TYR A 23 10.59 32.02 3.62
CA TYR A 23 9.81 31.12 4.47
C TYR A 23 10.55 30.75 5.75
N ALA A 24 11.87 30.57 5.69
CA ALA A 24 12.71 30.33 6.86
C ALA A 24 12.64 31.47 7.89
N LYS A 25 12.35 32.70 7.46
CA LYS A 25 12.14 33.87 8.32
C LYS A 25 10.69 34.09 8.74
N MET A 26 9.74 33.36 8.15
CA MET A 26 8.33 33.42 8.53
C MET A 26 7.96 32.52 9.73
N GLY A 27 8.94 31.75 10.24
CA GLY A 27 8.77 30.82 11.36
C GLY A 27 8.44 29.38 10.93
N TYR A 28 8.81 28.96 9.72
CA TYR A 28 8.64 27.59 9.22
C TYR A 28 9.91 26.74 9.29
N TRP A 29 11.03 27.33 9.70
CA TRP A 29 12.27 26.64 10.05
C TRP A 29 12.55 26.83 11.54
N ASP A 30 12.81 25.72 12.25
CA ASP A 30 13.25 25.74 13.63
C ASP A 30 14.05 24.47 13.95
N ALA A 31 15.38 24.58 13.89
CA ALA A 31 16.30 23.48 14.24
C ALA A 31 16.25 23.06 15.71
N SER A 32 15.63 23.88 16.58
CA SER A 32 15.46 23.61 18.01
C SER A 32 14.06 23.11 18.37
N TYR A 33 13.19 22.92 17.37
CA TYR A 33 11.83 22.45 17.60
C TYR A 33 11.85 21.08 18.28
N THR A 34 11.20 20.99 19.44
CA THR A 34 11.00 19.73 20.14
C THR A 34 9.73 19.09 19.60
N VAL A 35 9.89 18.03 18.82
CA VAL A 35 8.78 17.22 18.29
C VAL A 35 7.88 16.75 19.44
N LYS A 36 6.57 16.97 19.31
CA LYS A 36 5.58 16.44 20.26
C LYS A 36 5.14 15.05 19.82
N ASP A 37 4.70 14.23 20.78
CA ASP A 37 4.15 12.90 20.48
C ASP A 37 2.88 12.96 19.62
N THR A 38 2.15 14.08 19.69
CA THR A 38 0.93 14.35 18.93
C THR A 38 1.20 14.92 17.53
N ASP A 39 2.43 15.27 17.19
CA ASP A 39 2.70 15.86 15.88
C ASP A 39 2.63 14.80 14.77
N VAL A 40 2.00 15.11 13.65
CA VAL A 40 2.21 14.36 12.40
C VAL A 40 3.59 14.73 11.87
N LEU A 41 4.41 13.74 11.52
CA LEU A 41 5.73 13.98 10.92
C LEU A 41 5.73 13.52 9.47
N ALA A 42 6.39 14.29 8.62
CA ALA A 42 6.65 13.91 7.22
C ALA A 42 8.15 14.01 6.92
N LEU A 43 8.65 13.02 6.18
CA LEU A 43 9.97 13.05 5.59
C LEU A 43 9.85 13.27 4.09
N PHE A 44 10.40 14.38 3.61
CA PHE A 44 10.52 14.66 2.19
C PHE A 44 11.95 14.48 1.70
N ARG A 45 12.13 13.81 0.57
CA ARG A 45 13.31 13.94 -0.29
C ARG A 45 13.11 15.15 -1.19
N ILE A 46 13.94 16.17 -1.01
CA ILE A 46 13.85 17.45 -1.73
C ILE A 46 15.07 17.59 -2.65
N THR A 47 14.83 17.93 -3.92
CA THR A 47 15.85 18.41 -4.84
C THR A 47 15.57 19.88 -5.17
N PRO A 48 16.22 20.84 -4.51
CA PRO A 48 16.05 22.26 -4.81
C PRO A 48 16.43 22.61 -6.25
N GLN A 49 15.94 23.73 -6.78
CA GLN A 49 16.52 24.31 -8.01
C GLN A 49 17.93 24.86 -7.73
N PRO A 50 18.81 24.96 -8.75
CA PRO A 50 20.12 25.58 -8.60
C PRO A 50 20.03 26.98 -7.98
N GLY A 51 20.81 27.22 -6.92
CA GLY A 51 20.83 28.49 -6.19
C GLY A 51 19.75 28.65 -5.11
N VAL A 52 18.84 27.69 -4.96
CA VAL A 52 17.88 27.66 -3.84
C VAL A 52 18.54 26.97 -2.64
N ASP A 53 18.54 27.67 -1.51
CA ASP A 53 19.03 27.13 -0.24
C ASP A 53 18.14 25.95 0.23
N PRO A 54 18.74 24.82 0.70
CA PRO A 54 17.97 23.65 1.09
C PRO A 54 17.09 23.86 2.33
N VAL A 55 17.49 24.73 3.26
CA VAL A 55 16.68 25.08 4.43
C VAL A 55 15.49 25.95 4.01
N GLU A 56 15.69 26.89 3.09
CA GLU A 56 14.58 27.66 2.51
C GLU A 56 13.61 26.76 1.73
N ALA A 57 14.11 25.78 0.97
CA ALA A 57 13.26 24.81 0.29
C ALA A 57 12.42 23.98 1.27
N ALA A 58 13.03 23.48 2.36
CA ALA A 58 12.32 22.75 3.41
C ALA A 58 11.29 23.63 4.13
N ALA A 59 11.63 24.88 4.45
CA ALA A 59 10.72 25.84 5.06
C ALA A 59 9.56 26.22 4.13
N ALA A 60 9.79 26.31 2.81
CA ALA A 60 8.75 26.53 1.82
C ALA A 60 7.76 25.35 1.76
N VAL A 61 8.26 24.11 1.75
CA VAL A 61 7.41 22.91 1.83
C VAL A 61 6.60 22.93 3.13
N ALA A 62 7.23 23.20 4.27
CA ALA A 62 6.52 23.29 5.57
C ALA A 62 5.45 24.38 5.58
N GLY A 63 5.75 25.56 5.03
CA GLY A 63 4.84 26.68 4.97
C GLY A 63 3.60 26.38 4.13
N GLU A 64 3.80 25.97 2.89
CA GLU A 64 2.73 25.80 1.89
C GLU A 64 2.00 24.46 1.98
N SER A 65 2.39 23.62 2.95
CA SER A 65 1.62 22.46 3.42
C SER A 65 0.97 22.68 4.79
N SER A 66 1.01 23.91 5.33
CA SER A 66 0.33 24.28 6.57
C SER A 66 -0.45 25.59 6.43
N THR A 67 0.20 26.74 6.65
CA THR A 67 -0.49 28.03 6.81
C THR A 67 0.09 29.18 5.98
N ALA A 68 1.17 28.95 5.23
CA ALA A 68 1.84 30.03 4.50
C ALA A 68 1.17 30.35 3.16
N THR A 69 1.54 31.52 2.64
CA THR A 69 1.51 31.83 1.23
C THR A 69 2.77 32.65 0.89
N TRP A 70 2.95 33.03 -0.37
CA TRP A 70 4.17 33.67 -0.89
C TRP A 70 4.47 35.09 -0.34
N THR A 71 3.53 35.75 0.33
CA THR A 71 3.68 37.09 0.90
C THR A 71 3.04 37.17 2.28
N VAL A 72 3.52 38.10 3.11
CA VAL A 72 3.00 38.30 4.46
C VAL A 72 1.55 38.78 4.43
N VAL A 73 0.71 38.16 5.25
CA VAL A 73 -0.69 38.55 5.46
C VAL A 73 -0.93 38.89 6.92
N TRP A 74 -1.56 40.03 7.18
CA TRP A 74 -1.83 40.48 8.56
C TRP A 74 -2.85 39.59 9.28
N THR A 75 -3.66 38.85 8.53
CA THR A 75 -4.68 37.93 9.06
C THR A 75 -4.08 36.79 9.89
N ASP A 76 -2.77 36.51 9.77
CA ASP A 76 -2.03 35.65 10.70
C ASP A 76 -2.30 36.07 12.17
N LEU A 77 -2.35 37.37 12.43
CA LEU A 77 -2.51 37.96 13.78
C LEU A 77 -3.91 37.75 14.38
N LEU A 78 -4.86 37.21 13.62
CA LEU A 78 -6.18 36.84 14.11
C LEU A 78 -6.24 35.40 14.65
N THR A 79 -5.11 34.68 14.60
CA THR A 79 -5.03 33.26 14.93
C THR A 79 -3.90 33.00 15.94
N ALA A 80 -3.89 31.81 16.54
CA ALA A 80 -2.73 31.29 17.26
C ALA A 80 -1.64 30.85 16.27
N CYS A 81 -1.17 31.76 15.41
CA CYS A 81 -0.36 31.46 14.23
C CYS A 81 0.89 30.63 14.53
N GLU A 82 1.56 30.83 15.66
CA GLU A 82 2.74 30.04 16.03
C GLU A 82 2.44 28.55 16.20
N ARG A 83 1.25 28.21 16.74
CA ARG A 83 0.79 26.82 16.92
C ARG A 83 0.56 26.12 15.58
N TYR A 84 -0.08 26.81 14.63
CA TYR A 84 -0.55 26.18 13.39
C TYR A 84 0.51 26.10 12.29
N ARG A 85 1.57 26.90 12.37
CA ARG A 85 2.69 26.80 11.41
C ARG A 85 3.43 25.48 11.60
N ALA A 86 3.52 24.66 10.55
CA ALA A 86 4.44 23.52 10.56
C ALA A 86 5.89 23.97 10.74
N LYS A 87 6.76 23.04 11.14
CA LYS A 87 8.19 23.30 11.38
C LYS A 87 9.03 22.28 10.65
N ALA A 88 9.76 22.72 9.63
CA ALA A 88 10.95 22.00 9.20
C ALA A 88 11.99 22.12 10.33
N TYR A 89 12.42 20.99 10.87
CA TYR A 89 13.28 20.96 12.06
C TYR A 89 14.62 20.26 11.83
N ARG A 90 14.76 19.54 10.71
CA ARG A 90 16.01 18.86 10.34
C ARG A 90 16.11 18.75 8.82
N VAL A 91 17.28 19.05 8.28
CA VAL A 91 17.61 18.90 6.85
C VAL A 91 18.97 18.25 6.74
N ASP A 92 19.01 17.03 6.19
CA ASP A 92 20.23 16.26 6.01
C ASP A 92 20.50 16.01 4.52
N PRO A 93 21.76 15.96 4.07
CA PRO A 93 22.07 15.50 2.71
C PRO A 93 21.73 14.01 2.56
N VAL A 94 21.17 13.63 1.40
CA VAL A 94 20.95 12.22 1.06
C VAL A 94 22.29 11.55 0.76
N PRO A 95 22.59 10.37 1.33
CA PRO A 95 23.81 9.64 1.03
C PRO A 95 24.00 9.40 -0.46
N ASN A 96 25.22 9.63 -0.97
CA ASN A 96 25.61 9.40 -2.36
C ASN A 96 24.76 10.16 -3.40
N SER A 97 24.11 11.27 -3.03
CA SER A 97 23.31 12.08 -3.93
C SER A 97 23.64 13.56 -3.74
N ALA A 98 24.23 14.17 -4.76
CA ALA A 98 24.53 15.61 -4.74
C ALA A 98 23.24 16.43 -4.86
N ASP A 99 23.14 17.50 -4.08
CA ASP A 99 22.02 18.47 -4.11
C ASP A 99 20.62 17.87 -3.81
N VAL A 100 20.58 16.72 -3.14
CA VAL A 100 19.34 16.10 -2.66
C VAL A 100 19.37 15.98 -1.15
N PHE A 101 18.27 16.34 -0.50
CA PHE A 101 18.17 16.46 0.95
C PHE A 101 16.96 15.71 1.50
N PHE A 102 17.11 15.14 2.69
CA PHE A 102 16.03 14.70 3.55
C PHE A 102 15.59 15.85 4.46
N ALA A 103 14.35 16.29 4.32
CA ALA A 103 13.75 17.34 5.15
C ALA A 103 12.65 16.74 6.03
N PHE A 104 12.81 16.92 7.34
CA PHE A 104 11.85 16.46 8.35
C PHE A 104 10.97 17.63 8.79
N ILE A 105 9.65 17.43 8.69
CA ILE A 105 8.66 18.47 8.98
C ILE A 105 7.66 17.95 10.00
N ALA A 106 7.41 18.73 11.06
CA ALA A 106 6.41 18.48 12.07
C ALA A 106 5.17 19.35 11.87
N TYR A 107 4.00 18.75 12.00
CA TYR A 107 2.69 19.36 11.84
C TYR A 107 1.88 19.16 13.12
N GLU A 108 1.31 20.23 13.65
CA GLU A 108 0.43 20.17 14.82
C GLU A 108 -0.81 19.30 14.51
N CYS A 109 -1.23 18.48 15.47
CA CYS A 109 -2.35 17.54 15.31
C CYS A 109 -3.64 18.22 14.86
N ASP A 110 -3.92 19.41 15.40
CA ASP A 110 -5.14 20.19 15.16
C ASP A 110 -5.31 20.67 13.70
N LEU A 111 -4.27 20.55 12.87
CA LEU A 111 -4.37 20.91 11.45
C LEU A 111 -5.24 19.95 10.65
N PHE A 112 -5.48 18.75 11.19
CA PHE A 112 -6.07 17.65 10.45
C PHE A 112 -7.47 17.32 10.94
N GLU A 113 -8.42 17.30 10.01
CA GLU A 113 -9.78 16.80 10.27
C GLU A 113 -9.71 15.32 10.70
N GLU A 114 -10.34 15.01 11.82
CA GLU A 114 -10.34 13.66 12.38
C GLU A 114 -10.91 12.65 11.38
N ALA A 115 -10.25 11.49 11.29
CA ALA A 115 -10.65 10.39 10.42
C ALA A 115 -10.74 10.73 8.91
N SER A 116 -10.09 11.80 8.44
CA SER A 116 -10.15 12.24 7.03
C SER A 116 -8.81 12.10 6.32
N LEU A 117 -8.65 11.04 5.51
CA LEU A 117 -7.45 10.89 4.68
C LEU A 117 -7.41 11.96 3.58
N ALA A 118 -8.58 12.38 3.09
CA ALA A 118 -8.68 13.47 2.12
C ALA A 118 -8.10 14.78 2.67
N ASN A 119 -8.42 15.14 3.91
CA ASN A 119 -7.87 16.34 4.54
C ASN A 119 -6.36 16.23 4.80
N LEU A 120 -5.89 15.11 5.36
CA LEU A 120 -4.45 14.87 5.56
C LEU A 120 -3.66 15.04 4.25
N THR A 121 -4.15 14.43 3.17
CA THR A 121 -3.47 14.49 1.87
C THR A 121 -3.59 15.85 1.20
N ALA A 122 -4.68 16.58 1.38
CA ALA A 122 -4.81 17.95 0.89
C ALA A 122 -3.73 18.87 1.46
N SER A 123 -3.37 18.72 2.73
CA SER A 123 -2.28 19.50 3.34
C SER A 123 -0.90 19.00 2.88
N ILE A 124 -0.59 17.72 3.10
CA ILE A 124 0.77 17.20 2.95
C ILE A 124 1.23 17.12 1.49
N ILE A 125 0.33 16.79 0.56
CA ILE A 125 0.67 16.58 -0.86
C ILE A 125 -0.10 17.49 -1.82
N GLY A 126 -0.88 18.46 -1.32
CA GLY A 126 -1.79 19.25 -2.15
C GLY A 126 -1.09 20.09 -3.22
N ASN A 127 -0.18 20.98 -2.79
CA ASN A 127 0.44 21.97 -3.69
C ASN A 127 1.96 21.83 -3.83
N VAL A 128 2.63 21.34 -2.79
CA VAL A 128 4.09 21.43 -2.63
C VAL A 128 4.90 20.71 -3.72
N PHE A 129 4.32 19.72 -4.38
CA PHE A 129 4.95 19.00 -5.50
C PHE A 129 5.06 19.83 -6.79
N GLY A 130 4.29 20.93 -6.90
CA GLY A 130 4.30 21.85 -8.04
C GLY A 130 5.15 23.11 -7.82
N PHE A 131 5.89 23.21 -6.72
CA PHE A 131 6.66 24.41 -6.37
C PHE A 131 7.82 24.65 -7.35
N LYS A 132 7.83 25.80 -8.03
CA LYS A 132 8.88 26.15 -9.02
C LYS A 132 10.31 26.10 -8.45
N ALA A 133 10.47 26.43 -7.17
CA ALA A 133 11.77 26.45 -6.47
C ALA A 133 12.32 25.05 -6.16
N VAL A 134 11.53 24.00 -6.37
CA VAL A 134 11.90 22.59 -6.13
C VAL A 134 11.80 21.83 -7.45
N SER A 135 12.90 21.23 -7.91
CA SER A 135 12.92 20.51 -9.19
C SER A 135 12.33 19.10 -9.06
N ALA A 136 12.47 18.47 -7.90
CA ALA A 136 11.82 17.20 -7.57
C ALA A 136 11.54 17.11 -6.06
N LEU A 137 10.42 16.48 -5.70
CA LEU A 137 9.97 16.28 -4.32
C LEU A 137 9.39 14.88 -4.19
N ARG A 138 9.80 14.11 -3.18
CA ARG A 138 9.21 12.81 -2.86
C ARG A 138 8.87 12.71 -1.39
N LEU A 139 7.64 12.32 -1.07
CA LEU A 139 7.24 11.97 0.29
C LEU A 139 7.69 10.53 0.58
N GLU A 140 8.69 10.38 1.44
CA GLU A 140 9.33 9.09 1.71
C GLU A 140 8.66 8.35 2.87
N ASP A 141 8.38 9.03 3.99
CA ASP A 141 7.76 8.38 5.14
C ASP A 141 6.94 9.39 5.97
N MET A 142 6.05 8.88 6.82
CA MET A 142 5.28 9.68 7.77
C MET A 142 5.18 9.00 9.14
N ARG A 143 5.30 9.76 10.23
CA ARG A 143 4.88 9.34 11.57
C ARG A 143 3.46 9.83 11.79
N ILE A 144 2.50 8.91 11.86
CA ILE A 144 1.13 9.25 12.24
C ILE A 144 0.99 9.02 13.75
N PRO A 145 0.67 10.05 14.54
CA PRO A 145 0.67 9.95 15.99
C PRO A 145 -0.49 9.08 16.48
N HIS A 146 -0.31 8.44 17.63
CA HIS A 146 -1.33 7.57 18.23
C HIS A 146 -2.68 8.29 18.35
N SER A 147 -2.69 9.56 18.79
CA SER A 147 -3.92 10.37 18.92
C SER A 147 -4.71 10.47 17.63
N TYR A 148 -4.03 10.71 16.50
CA TYR A 148 -4.69 10.82 15.20
C TYR A 148 -5.11 9.45 14.66
N LEU A 149 -4.28 8.41 14.83
CA LEU A 149 -4.64 7.04 14.45
C LEU A 149 -5.93 6.55 15.12
N LYS A 150 -6.15 6.90 16.39
CA LYS A 150 -7.37 6.52 17.13
C LYS A 150 -8.66 7.14 16.57
N THR A 151 -8.58 8.13 15.70
CA THR A 151 -9.75 8.66 14.98
C THR A 151 -10.18 7.77 13.82
N PHE A 152 -9.28 6.93 13.29
CA PHE A 152 -9.55 6.05 12.16
C PHE A 152 -10.01 4.64 12.59
N GLN A 153 -10.76 3.97 11.72
CA GLN A 153 -11.22 2.60 11.94
C GLN A 153 -10.10 1.55 11.94
N GLY A 154 -9.11 1.71 11.07
CA GLY A 154 -8.23 0.62 10.68
C GLY A 154 -8.95 -0.47 9.85
N PRO A 155 -8.25 -1.56 9.46
CA PRO A 155 -8.81 -2.61 8.60
C PRO A 155 -10.16 -3.16 9.05
N ALA A 156 -11.15 -3.23 8.15
CA ALA A 156 -12.52 -3.67 8.41
C ALA A 156 -12.60 -5.06 9.08
N THR A 157 -11.68 -5.96 8.80
CA THR A 157 -11.59 -7.29 9.36
C THR A 157 -10.21 -7.52 9.95
N GLY A 158 -9.17 -7.23 9.17
CA GLY A 158 -7.77 -7.46 9.50
C GLY A 158 -7.37 -8.94 9.52
N ILE A 159 -6.06 -9.18 9.51
CA ILE A 159 -5.44 -10.51 9.31
C ILE A 159 -6.03 -11.60 10.23
N ILE A 160 -6.18 -11.29 11.53
CA ILE A 160 -6.58 -12.29 12.53
C ILE A 160 -8.00 -12.79 12.26
N VAL A 161 -8.96 -11.86 12.19
CA VAL A 161 -10.37 -12.21 11.98
C VAL A 161 -10.60 -12.75 10.57
N GLU A 162 -9.82 -12.34 9.59
CA GLU A 162 -9.87 -12.94 8.26
C GLU A 162 -9.54 -14.44 8.32
N ARG A 163 -8.41 -14.80 8.96
CA ARG A 163 -8.03 -16.21 9.10
C ARG A 163 -9.06 -17.00 9.90
N GLU A 164 -9.66 -16.39 10.92
CA GLU A 164 -10.77 -16.99 11.68
C GLU A 164 -11.98 -17.27 10.81
N ARG A 165 -12.44 -16.29 10.01
CA ARG A 165 -13.58 -16.43 9.09
C ARG A 165 -13.34 -17.49 8.02
N LEU A 166 -12.09 -17.63 7.56
CA LEU A 166 -11.71 -18.62 6.55
C LEU A 166 -11.39 -19.99 7.15
N ASN A 167 -11.14 -20.06 8.46
CA ASN A 167 -10.57 -21.21 9.15
C ASN A 167 -9.26 -21.71 8.51
N LYS A 168 -8.32 -20.79 8.24
CA LYS A 168 -7.04 -21.07 7.54
C LYS A 168 -5.84 -20.45 8.26
N TYR A 169 -4.96 -21.30 8.77
CA TYR A 169 -3.83 -20.92 9.60
C TYR A 169 -2.55 -21.67 9.20
N GLY A 170 -1.39 -21.12 9.57
CA GLY A 170 -0.10 -21.80 9.42
C GLY A 170 0.54 -21.70 8.03
N THR A 171 -0.17 -21.19 7.03
CA THR A 171 0.35 -20.96 5.67
C THR A 171 -0.15 -19.62 5.10
N PRO A 172 0.57 -19.07 4.11
CA PRO A 172 0.02 -18.08 3.18
C PRO A 172 -1.29 -18.53 2.55
N LEU A 173 -2.15 -17.55 2.24
CA LEU A 173 -3.37 -17.80 1.47
C LEU A 173 -3.04 -17.81 -0.03
N LEU A 174 -3.77 -18.59 -0.82
CA LEU A 174 -3.58 -18.70 -2.26
C LEU A 174 -4.70 -18.04 -3.05
N GLY A 175 -4.33 -17.21 -4.03
CA GLY A 175 -5.27 -16.55 -4.93
C GLY A 175 -4.91 -16.71 -6.41
N ALA A 176 -5.82 -16.37 -7.31
CA ALA A 176 -5.52 -16.15 -8.72
C ALA A 176 -6.44 -15.11 -9.37
N THR A 177 -5.86 -14.20 -10.15
CA THR A 177 -6.66 -13.31 -11.02
C THR A 177 -7.14 -14.09 -12.23
N VAL A 178 -8.45 -14.06 -12.49
CA VAL A 178 -9.03 -14.68 -13.70
C VAL A 178 -8.41 -14.07 -14.97
N LYS A 179 -8.20 -14.91 -16.00
CA LYS A 179 -7.62 -14.54 -17.30
C LYS A 179 -8.46 -15.09 -18.47
N PRO A 180 -8.45 -14.44 -19.66
CA PRO A 180 -7.77 -13.17 -19.99
C PRO A 180 -8.32 -11.98 -19.18
N LYS A 181 -7.61 -10.85 -19.16
CA LYS A 181 -8.02 -9.67 -18.35
C LYS A 181 -9.46 -9.25 -18.66
N LEU A 182 -9.80 -9.16 -19.95
CA LEU A 182 -11.11 -8.74 -20.46
C LEU A 182 -11.63 -9.74 -21.49
N GLY A 183 -12.96 -9.78 -21.69
CA GLY A 183 -13.60 -10.50 -22.80
C GLY A 183 -14.33 -11.80 -22.42
N LEU A 184 -14.15 -12.33 -21.21
CA LEU A 184 -14.94 -13.47 -20.73
C LEU A 184 -16.39 -13.05 -20.42
N SER A 185 -17.35 -13.92 -20.73
CA SER A 185 -18.74 -13.79 -20.28
C SER A 185 -18.89 -14.18 -18.80
N GLY A 186 -19.99 -13.76 -18.15
CA GLY A 186 -20.26 -14.09 -16.74
C GLY A 186 -20.22 -15.59 -16.44
N LYS A 187 -20.83 -16.40 -17.32
CA LYS A 187 -20.82 -17.86 -17.22
C LYS A 187 -19.42 -18.46 -17.26
N ASN A 188 -18.59 -18.01 -18.20
CA ASN A 188 -17.22 -18.52 -18.33
C ASN A 188 -16.33 -18.00 -17.19
N TYR A 189 -16.59 -16.80 -16.67
CA TYR A 189 -15.94 -16.29 -15.46
C TYR A 189 -16.20 -17.21 -14.26
N GLY A 190 -17.46 -17.56 -14.01
CA GLY A 190 -17.84 -18.50 -12.94
C GLY A 190 -17.26 -19.91 -13.13
N ARG A 191 -17.11 -20.35 -14.40
CA ARG A 191 -16.39 -21.61 -14.71
C ARG A 191 -14.94 -21.54 -14.24
N VAL A 192 -14.19 -20.51 -14.62
CA VAL A 192 -12.78 -20.36 -14.21
C VAL A 192 -12.65 -20.30 -12.69
N VAL A 193 -13.54 -19.55 -12.02
CA VAL A 193 -13.59 -19.48 -10.55
C VAL A 193 -13.79 -20.87 -9.93
N TYR A 194 -14.77 -21.63 -10.41
CA TYR A 194 -15.00 -22.98 -9.89
C TYR A 194 -13.78 -23.90 -10.07
N GLU A 195 -13.20 -23.95 -11.28
CA GLU A 195 -12.06 -24.84 -11.55
C GLU A 195 -10.85 -24.48 -10.68
N GLY A 196 -10.54 -23.19 -10.50
CA GLY A 196 -9.41 -22.75 -9.69
C GLY A 196 -9.60 -23.02 -8.20
N LEU A 197 -10.79 -22.72 -7.66
CA LEU A 197 -11.08 -22.96 -6.24
C LEU A 197 -11.12 -24.46 -5.91
N LYS A 198 -11.75 -25.26 -6.77
CA LYS A 198 -11.81 -26.72 -6.58
C LYS A 198 -10.42 -27.36 -6.63
N GLY A 199 -9.53 -26.85 -7.47
CA GLY A 199 -8.15 -27.35 -7.58
C GLY A 199 -7.26 -27.04 -6.37
N GLY A 200 -7.70 -26.14 -5.48
CA GLY A 200 -7.02 -25.92 -4.19
C GLY A 200 -6.82 -24.45 -3.80
N LEU A 201 -7.07 -23.49 -4.69
CA LEU A 201 -6.95 -22.07 -4.32
C LEU A 201 -7.96 -21.68 -3.24
N ASP A 202 -7.60 -20.73 -2.39
CA ASP A 202 -8.51 -20.15 -1.40
C ASP A 202 -9.41 -19.12 -2.05
N PHE A 203 -8.82 -18.36 -2.97
CA PHE A 203 -9.47 -17.26 -3.66
C PHE A 203 -9.23 -17.28 -5.17
N LEU A 204 -10.18 -16.72 -5.91
CA LEU A 204 -9.90 -16.05 -7.17
C LEU A 204 -10.20 -14.56 -7.04
N LYS A 205 -9.99 -13.79 -8.10
CA LYS A 205 -10.44 -12.41 -8.16
C LYS A 205 -10.80 -11.98 -9.56
N ASP A 206 -11.72 -11.02 -9.60
CA ASP A 206 -11.88 -10.16 -10.76
C ASP A 206 -10.55 -9.46 -11.08
N ASP A 207 -10.27 -9.22 -12.36
CA ASP A 207 -9.16 -8.35 -12.76
C ASP A 207 -9.49 -6.88 -12.43
N GLU A 208 -8.50 -6.00 -12.19
CA GLU A 208 -8.75 -4.62 -11.75
C GLU A 208 -9.59 -3.82 -12.75
N ASN A 209 -9.53 -4.19 -14.04
CA ASN A 209 -10.32 -3.55 -15.09
C ASN A 209 -11.60 -4.32 -15.43
N ILE A 210 -11.98 -5.36 -14.68
CA ILE A 210 -13.29 -6.02 -14.79
C ILE A 210 -14.26 -5.32 -13.85
N ASN A 211 -15.16 -4.50 -14.41
CA ASN A 211 -16.19 -3.81 -13.64
C ASN A 211 -17.56 -4.23 -14.19
N SER A 212 -18.08 -3.54 -15.20
CA SER A 212 -19.29 -3.90 -15.93
C SER A 212 -19.22 -3.43 -17.37
N GLN A 213 -18.93 -4.35 -18.29
CA GLN A 213 -18.66 -4.05 -19.70
C GLN A 213 -19.73 -4.67 -20.61
N PRO A 214 -19.80 -4.27 -21.90
CA PRO A 214 -20.72 -4.87 -22.86
C PRO A 214 -20.61 -6.40 -22.96
N PHE A 215 -19.41 -6.97 -22.83
CA PHE A 215 -19.20 -8.42 -22.92
C PHE A 215 -19.61 -9.20 -21.65
N MET A 216 -19.76 -8.51 -20.51
CA MET A 216 -20.12 -9.11 -19.22
C MET A 216 -20.59 -8.03 -18.25
N ARG A 217 -21.90 -8.03 -17.95
CA ARG A 217 -22.46 -7.16 -16.90
C ARG A 217 -22.17 -7.73 -15.52
N TRP A 218 -21.97 -6.85 -14.55
CA TRP A 218 -21.48 -7.24 -13.23
C TRP A 218 -22.38 -8.24 -12.48
N ARG A 219 -23.71 -8.11 -12.61
CA ARG A 219 -24.67 -9.04 -11.96
C ARG A 219 -24.54 -10.47 -12.47
N GLU A 220 -24.36 -10.63 -13.79
CA GLU A 220 -24.16 -11.95 -14.40
C GLU A 220 -22.90 -12.59 -13.84
N ARG A 221 -21.81 -11.82 -13.74
CA ARG A 221 -20.56 -12.30 -13.14
C ARG A 221 -20.74 -12.72 -11.70
N PHE A 222 -21.36 -11.87 -10.86
CA PHE A 222 -21.50 -12.13 -9.43
C PHE A 222 -22.28 -13.43 -9.17
N LEU A 223 -23.43 -13.63 -9.85
CA LEU A 223 -24.22 -14.85 -9.70
C LEU A 223 -23.48 -16.11 -10.16
N ASN A 224 -22.82 -16.07 -11.32
CA ASN A 224 -22.07 -17.23 -11.82
C ASN A 224 -20.83 -17.53 -10.96
N CYS A 225 -20.17 -16.51 -10.41
CA CYS A 225 -19.07 -16.68 -9.46
C CYS A 225 -19.55 -17.30 -8.15
N MET A 226 -20.68 -16.84 -7.58
CA MET A 226 -21.22 -17.43 -6.34
C MET A 226 -21.63 -18.89 -6.51
N GLU A 227 -22.19 -19.26 -7.67
CA GLU A 227 -22.43 -20.67 -8.00
C GLU A 227 -21.11 -21.45 -8.04
N GLY A 228 -20.07 -20.90 -8.68
CA GLY A 228 -18.74 -21.54 -8.72
C GLY A 228 -18.08 -21.69 -7.35
N ILE A 229 -18.20 -20.67 -6.49
CA ILE A 229 -17.68 -20.65 -5.11
C ILE A 229 -18.37 -21.72 -4.28
N ASN A 230 -19.70 -21.76 -4.26
CA ASN A 230 -20.46 -22.72 -3.46
C ASN A 230 -20.22 -24.16 -3.92
N ARG A 231 -20.14 -24.41 -5.24
CA ARG A 231 -19.77 -25.75 -5.74
C ARG A 231 -18.37 -26.17 -5.32
N ALA A 232 -17.40 -25.26 -5.33
CA ALA A 232 -16.04 -25.57 -4.90
C ALA A 232 -15.95 -25.80 -3.38
N SER A 233 -16.67 -24.99 -2.59
CA SER A 233 -16.76 -25.19 -1.14
C SER A 233 -17.39 -26.54 -0.80
N ALA A 234 -18.55 -26.88 -1.40
CA ALA A 234 -19.19 -28.18 -1.20
C ALA A 234 -18.32 -29.37 -1.64
N ALA A 235 -17.48 -29.20 -2.66
CA ALA A 235 -16.58 -30.25 -3.14
C ALA A 235 -15.32 -30.45 -2.27
N THR A 236 -14.96 -29.48 -1.43
CA THR A 236 -13.69 -29.48 -0.69
C THR A 236 -13.86 -29.42 0.83
N GLY A 237 -15.03 -28.99 1.31
CA GLY A 237 -15.27 -28.73 2.74
C GLY A 237 -14.59 -27.46 3.26
N GLU A 238 -13.96 -26.66 2.39
CA GLU A 238 -13.28 -25.42 2.77
C GLU A 238 -14.15 -24.19 2.48
N VAL A 239 -13.97 -23.12 3.28
CA VAL A 239 -14.45 -21.78 2.92
C VAL A 239 -13.68 -21.30 1.69
N LYS A 240 -14.40 -20.82 0.67
CA LYS A 240 -13.85 -20.31 -0.58
C LYS A 240 -14.41 -18.93 -0.90
N GLY A 241 -13.71 -18.15 -1.71
CA GLY A 241 -14.21 -16.86 -2.19
C GLY A 241 -13.67 -16.46 -3.55
N SER A 242 -14.23 -15.41 -4.13
CA SER A 242 -13.61 -14.70 -5.25
C SER A 242 -13.83 -13.21 -5.05
N TYR A 243 -12.80 -12.39 -5.22
CA TYR A 243 -12.93 -10.96 -4.96
C TYR A 243 -13.80 -10.31 -6.05
N LEU A 244 -15.05 -10.04 -5.72
CA LEU A 244 -16.03 -9.45 -6.62
C LEU A 244 -15.76 -7.95 -6.72
N ASN A 245 -15.39 -7.46 -7.91
CA ASN A 245 -14.99 -6.07 -8.10
C ASN A 245 -16.21 -5.15 -8.14
N ILE A 246 -16.31 -4.30 -7.12
CA ILE A 246 -17.39 -3.33 -6.92
C ILE A 246 -17.02 -1.92 -7.41
N THR A 247 -15.78 -1.70 -7.88
CA THR A 247 -15.35 -0.43 -8.47
C THR A 247 -16.31 0.04 -9.56
N ALA A 248 -16.82 1.25 -9.41
CA ALA A 248 -17.76 1.88 -10.32
C ALA A 248 -17.53 3.38 -10.40
N ALA A 249 -18.21 4.04 -11.35
CA ALA A 249 -18.03 5.46 -11.60
C ALA A 249 -18.59 6.37 -10.50
N THR A 250 -19.62 5.94 -9.78
CA THR A 250 -20.26 6.71 -8.70
C THR A 250 -20.43 5.87 -7.45
N MET A 251 -20.48 6.52 -6.29
CA MET A 251 -20.66 5.84 -5.01
C MET A 251 -21.98 5.07 -4.91
N GLU A 252 -23.05 5.56 -5.54
CA GLU A 252 -24.34 4.86 -5.58
C GLU A 252 -24.22 3.51 -6.31
N GLU A 253 -23.44 3.46 -7.39
CA GLU A 253 -23.21 2.20 -8.11
C GLU A 253 -22.21 1.29 -7.39
N VAL A 254 -21.23 1.84 -6.65
CA VAL A 254 -20.36 1.06 -5.75
C VAL A 254 -21.21 0.39 -4.66
N TYR A 255 -22.03 1.16 -3.93
CA TYR A 255 -22.91 0.61 -2.89
C TYR A 255 -23.89 -0.42 -3.44
N LYS A 256 -24.50 -0.17 -4.60
CA LYS A 256 -25.40 -1.13 -5.24
C LYS A 256 -24.73 -2.48 -5.52
N ARG A 257 -23.45 -2.48 -5.90
CA ARG A 257 -22.69 -3.71 -6.12
C ARG A 257 -22.26 -4.36 -4.82
N ALA A 258 -21.82 -3.58 -3.85
CA ALA A 258 -21.44 -4.04 -2.52
C ALA A 258 -22.61 -4.74 -1.81
N GLU A 259 -23.77 -4.09 -1.78
CA GLU A 259 -25.02 -4.66 -1.22
C GLU A 259 -25.45 -5.92 -1.96
N TYR A 260 -25.29 -5.96 -3.28
CA TYR A 260 -25.60 -7.17 -4.04
C TYR A 260 -24.64 -8.32 -3.70
N ALA A 261 -23.33 -8.05 -3.56
CA ALA A 261 -22.35 -9.05 -3.15
C ALA A 261 -22.65 -9.60 -1.74
N LYS A 262 -23.05 -8.73 -0.82
CA LYS A 262 -23.56 -9.12 0.51
C LYS A 262 -24.81 -9.99 0.39
N ALA A 263 -25.81 -9.56 -0.37
CA ALA A 263 -27.08 -10.26 -0.53
C ALA A 263 -26.95 -11.68 -1.11
N VAL A 264 -25.95 -11.91 -1.98
CA VAL A 264 -25.65 -13.24 -2.51
C VAL A 264 -24.70 -14.07 -1.63
N GLY A 265 -24.27 -13.54 -0.48
CA GLY A 265 -23.45 -14.24 0.50
C GLY A 265 -21.97 -14.35 0.17
N SER A 266 -21.41 -13.40 -0.60
CA SER A 266 -19.96 -13.35 -0.79
C SER A 266 -19.25 -13.06 0.54
N ILE A 267 -18.08 -13.68 0.76
CA ILE A 267 -17.21 -13.38 1.91
C ILE A 267 -16.33 -12.14 1.67
N VAL A 268 -16.16 -11.74 0.41
CA VAL A 268 -15.16 -10.75 0.01
C VAL A 268 -15.58 -9.97 -1.24
N VAL A 269 -15.23 -8.69 -1.25
CA VAL A 269 -15.29 -7.78 -2.42
C VAL A 269 -13.92 -7.18 -2.67
N MET A 270 -13.71 -6.63 -3.87
CA MET A 270 -12.54 -5.79 -4.15
C MET A 270 -12.88 -4.43 -4.71
N ILE A 271 -11.97 -3.49 -4.46
CA ILE A 271 -11.96 -2.12 -4.94
C ILE A 271 -10.61 -1.78 -5.56
N ASP A 272 -10.60 -0.75 -6.39
CA ASP A 272 -9.40 -0.24 -7.03
C ASP A 272 -9.01 1.13 -6.44
N LEU A 273 -7.72 1.35 -6.21
CA LEU A 273 -7.19 2.61 -5.66
C LEU A 273 -7.60 3.85 -6.47
N VAL A 274 -7.84 3.70 -7.77
CA VAL A 274 -8.33 4.77 -8.66
C VAL A 274 -9.73 5.29 -8.31
N MET A 275 -10.48 4.62 -7.43
CA MET A 275 -11.74 5.17 -6.87
C MET A 275 -11.51 6.42 -6.02
N GLY A 276 -10.31 6.59 -5.45
CA GLY A 276 -9.97 7.71 -4.59
C GLY A 276 -10.31 7.48 -3.11
N TYR A 277 -9.64 8.25 -2.25
CA TYR A 277 -9.59 8.00 -0.80
C TYR A 277 -10.95 8.12 -0.10
N THR A 278 -11.78 9.08 -0.48
CA THR A 278 -13.12 9.25 0.11
C THR A 278 -14.02 8.04 -0.14
N ALA A 279 -14.00 7.49 -1.36
CA ALA A 279 -14.75 6.29 -1.70
C ALA A 279 -14.19 5.06 -0.96
N ILE A 280 -12.87 4.95 -0.83
CA ILE A 280 -12.19 3.87 -0.10
C ILE A 280 -12.56 3.90 1.40
N GLN A 281 -12.52 5.06 2.05
CA GLN A 281 -12.95 5.17 3.44
C GLN A 281 -14.43 4.81 3.61
N SER A 282 -15.29 5.31 2.72
CA SER A 282 -16.73 5.01 2.75
C SER A 282 -17.00 3.51 2.68
N ILE A 283 -16.35 2.80 1.74
CA ILE A 283 -16.55 1.36 1.58
C ILE A 283 -15.84 0.52 2.64
N ALA A 284 -14.79 1.04 3.29
CA ALA A 284 -14.15 0.41 4.44
C ALA A 284 -15.04 0.42 5.70
N TYR A 285 -15.75 1.52 5.95
CA TYR A 285 -16.79 1.56 6.99
C TYR A 285 -17.94 0.60 6.65
N TRP A 286 -18.44 0.64 5.41
CA TRP A 286 -19.47 -0.28 4.95
C TRP A 286 -19.04 -1.75 5.11
N ALA A 287 -17.80 -2.10 4.75
CA ALA A 287 -17.29 -3.46 4.85
C ALA A 287 -17.30 -3.98 6.30
N ARG A 288 -16.94 -3.11 7.26
CA ARG A 288 -17.03 -3.41 8.70
C ARG A 288 -18.47 -3.66 9.13
N GLU A 289 -19.39 -2.76 8.77
CA GLU A 289 -20.80 -2.85 9.17
C GLU A 289 -21.55 -4.03 8.52
N ASN A 290 -21.01 -4.57 7.42
CA ASN A 290 -21.65 -5.59 6.61
C ASN A 290 -20.89 -6.91 6.57
N ASP A 291 -19.96 -7.12 7.50
CA ASP A 291 -19.18 -8.35 7.66
C ASP A 291 -18.47 -8.83 6.39
N MET A 292 -17.94 -7.88 5.61
CA MET A 292 -17.31 -8.16 4.31
C MET A 292 -15.80 -7.96 4.38
N LEU A 293 -15.02 -8.92 3.84
CA LEU A 293 -13.59 -8.69 3.58
C LEU A 293 -13.43 -7.67 2.45
N LEU A 294 -12.52 -6.71 2.63
CA LEU A 294 -12.27 -5.65 1.65
C LEU A 294 -10.86 -5.71 1.04
N HIS A 295 -10.77 -6.19 -0.20
CA HIS A 295 -9.52 -6.25 -0.94
C HIS A 295 -9.23 -4.97 -1.74
N LEU A 296 -8.08 -4.34 -1.54
CA LEU A 296 -7.62 -3.19 -2.35
C LEU A 296 -6.60 -3.61 -3.41
N HIS A 297 -6.95 -3.42 -4.68
CA HIS A 297 -6.00 -3.43 -5.77
C HIS A 297 -5.39 -2.02 -5.98
N ARG A 298 -4.06 -1.92 -6.03
CA ARG A 298 -3.33 -0.64 -6.09
C ARG A 298 -3.24 -0.01 -7.49
N ALA A 299 -4.30 -0.11 -8.29
CA ALA A 299 -4.32 0.43 -9.65
C ALA A 299 -3.90 1.92 -9.66
N GLY A 300 -3.00 2.30 -10.56
CA GLY A 300 -2.49 3.66 -10.67
C GLY A 300 -1.36 4.03 -9.71
N ASN A 301 -1.06 3.25 -8.65
CA ASN A 301 -0.03 3.59 -7.67
C ASN A 301 1.35 3.94 -8.27
N SER A 302 1.80 3.14 -9.25
CA SER A 302 3.14 3.32 -9.83
C SER A 302 3.30 4.59 -10.67
N THR A 303 2.24 5.38 -10.91
CA THR A 303 2.37 6.69 -11.59
C THR A 303 3.15 7.68 -10.73
N TYR A 304 3.09 7.55 -9.40
CA TYR A 304 3.81 8.41 -8.45
C TYR A 304 4.72 7.64 -7.48
N ALA A 305 4.64 6.31 -7.41
CA ALA A 305 5.47 5.54 -6.48
C ALA A 305 6.76 4.94 -7.08
N ARG A 306 6.91 4.97 -8.42
CA ARG A 306 7.99 4.24 -9.10
C ARG A 306 9.35 4.91 -9.00
N GLN A 307 9.40 6.22 -9.19
CA GLN A 307 10.65 6.97 -9.29
C GLN A 307 11.14 7.38 -7.90
N LYS A 308 12.44 7.27 -7.66
CA LYS A 308 13.07 7.61 -6.37
C LYS A 308 13.21 9.11 -6.14
N ASN A 309 13.28 9.91 -7.20
CA ASN A 309 13.45 11.36 -7.09
C ASN A 309 12.15 12.11 -6.79
N HIS A 310 11.00 11.64 -7.27
CA HIS A 310 9.74 12.39 -7.22
C HIS A 310 8.53 11.47 -6.94
N GLY A 311 7.57 11.98 -6.16
CA GLY A 311 6.26 11.36 -5.95
C GLY A 311 6.03 10.89 -4.50
N ILE A 312 5.41 9.74 -4.31
CA ILE A 312 5.05 9.24 -2.96
C ILE A 312 5.53 7.81 -2.85
N ASN A 313 6.42 7.52 -1.91
CA ASN A 313 6.84 6.14 -1.69
C ASN A 313 5.64 5.29 -1.28
N PHE A 314 5.58 4.05 -1.79
CA PHE A 314 4.46 3.16 -1.52
C PHE A 314 4.26 2.86 -0.02
N ARG A 315 5.31 2.95 0.81
CA ARG A 315 5.21 2.80 2.27
C ARG A 315 4.24 3.78 2.92
N VAL A 316 4.15 5.00 2.38
CA VAL A 316 3.21 6.02 2.86
C VAL A 316 1.78 5.66 2.46
N ILE A 317 1.59 5.14 1.24
CA ILE A 317 0.30 4.62 0.79
C ILE A 317 -0.14 3.42 1.65
N CYS A 318 0.78 2.52 2.01
CA CYS A 318 0.50 1.44 2.95
C CYS A 318 -0.04 1.97 4.27
N LYS A 319 0.58 3.03 4.83
CA LYS A 319 0.10 3.64 6.08
C LYS A 319 -1.31 4.20 5.91
N TRP A 320 -1.55 4.99 4.87
CA TRP A 320 -2.84 5.62 4.59
C TRP A 320 -3.96 4.60 4.35
N MET A 321 -3.68 3.50 3.65
CA MET A 321 -4.67 2.47 3.35
C MET A 321 -4.96 1.60 4.58
N ARG A 322 -3.96 1.33 5.44
CA ARG A 322 -4.19 0.70 6.74
C ARG A 322 -5.06 1.58 7.63
N MET A 323 -4.81 2.89 7.69
CA MET A 323 -5.67 3.85 8.40
C MET A 323 -7.11 3.85 7.83
N SER A 324 -7.23 3.95 6.50
CA SER A 324 -8.53 3.99 5.80
C SER A 324 -9.37 2.75 6.04
N GLY A 325 -8.72 1.59 6.16
CA GLY A 325 -9.35 0.39 6.68
C GLY A 325 -9.60 -0.72 5.67
N VAL A 326 -8.75 -0.86 4.64
CA VAL A 326 -8.79 -2.03 3.75
C VAL A 326 -8.16 -3.25 4.42
N ASP A 327 -8.68 -4.43 4.11
CA ASP A 327 -8.19 -5.70 4.68
C ASP A 327 -6.99 -6.22 3.94
N HIS A 328 -7.00 -6.12 2.61
CA HIS A 328 -5.86 -6.51 1.79
C HIS A 328 -5.31 -5.33 1.01
N ILE A 329 -4.01 -5.34 0.73
CA ILE A 329 -3.42 -4.47 -0.28
C ILE A 329 -2.29 -5.19 -1.04
N HIS A 330 -2.22 -4.98 -2.35
CA HIS A 330 -1.10 -5.47 -3.17
C HIS A 330 0.20 -4.79 -2.74
N ALA A 331 1.17 -5.57 -2.27
CA ALA A 331 2.42 -5.06 -1.67
C ALA A 331 3.69 -5.45 -2.42
N GLY A 332 3.56 -6.14 -3.57
CA GLY A 332 4.68 -6.56 -4.42
C GLY A 332 5.21 -7.95 -4.10
N THR A 333 6.09 -8.45 -4.97
CA THR A 333 6.46 -9.87 -5.05
C THR A 333 7.96 -10.13 -4.94
N VAL A 334 8.81 -9.09 -5.05
CA VAL A 334 10.26 -9.18 -5.25
C VAL A 334 10.64 -9.83 -6.60
N VAL A 335 10.32 -11.11 -6.78
CA VAL A 335 10.75 -11.96 -7.90
C VAL A 335 9.77 -12.01 -9.09
N GLY A 336 8.75 -11.16 -9.04
CA GLY A 336 7.68 -11.14 -10.05
C GLY A 336 7.94 -10.10 -11.13
N LYS A 337 6.99 -9.96 -12.05
CA LYS A 337 7.14 -9.07 -13.22
C LYS A 337 7.04 -7.57 -12.92
N LEU A 338 6.67 -7.19 -11.68
CA LEU A 338 6.52 -5.80 -11.28
C LEU A 338 7.67 -5.41 -10.36
N GLU A 339 8.05 -4.14 -10.40
CA GLU A 339 9.05 -3.52 -9.52
C GLU A 339 8.87 -3.93 -8.04
N GLY A 340 9.98 -4.24 -7.37
CA GLY A 340 10.00 -4.49 -5.94
C GLY A 340 11.39 -4.89 -5.44
N ASP A 341 12.19 -3.90 -5.04
CA ASP A 341 13.43 -4.15 -4.30
C ASP A 341 13.14 -4.92 -2.99
N PRO A 342 13.90 -5.98 -2.65
CA PRO A 342 13.60 -6.83 -1.49
C PRO A 342 13.58 -6.07 -0.16
N LEU A 343 14.43 -5.06 0.04
CA LEU A 343 14.46 -4.29 1.29
C LEU A 343 13.25 -3.38 1.39
N MET A 344 12.88 -2.71 0.30
CA MET A 344 11.68 -1.87 0.26
C MET A 344 10.41 -2.68 0.49
N ILE A 345 10.31 -3.85 -0.16
CA ILE A 345 9.16 -4.75 0.01
C ILE A 345 9.03 -5.22 1.45
N LYS A 346 10.13 -5.62 2.12
CA LYS A 346 10.09 -5.99 3.55
C LYS A 346 9.56 -4.84 4.41
N GLY A 347 10.04 -3.61 4.19
CA GLY A 347 9.52 -2.42 4.88
C GLY A 347 8.02 -2.21 4.68
N PHE A 348 7.49 -2.40 3.47
CA PHE A 348 6.05 -2.30 3.21
C PHE A 348 5.26 -3.36 3.98
N TYR A 349 5.77 -4.59 4.04
CA TYR A 349 5.13 -5.71 4.74
C TYR A 349 5.13 -5.49 6.26
N ASP A 350 6.19 -4.91 6.82
CA ASP A 350 6.26 -4.60 8.25
C ASP A 350 5.26 -3.50 8.62
N ILE A 351 5.18 -2.43 7.82
CA ILE A 351 4.20 -1.35 7.97
C ILE A 351 2.76 -1.87 8.00
N LEU A 352 2.44 -2.87 7.16
CA LEU A 352 1.10 -3.42 7.07
C LEU A 352 0.76 -4.37 8.21
N ARG A 353 1.75 -5.05 8.78
CA ARG A 353 1.54 -6.21 9.67
C ARG A 353 1.95 -5.99 11.11
N LEU A 354 2.90 -5.13 11.43
CA LEU A 354 3.37 -4.97 12.80
C LEU A 354 2.43 -4.09 13.63
N THR A 355 2.51 -4.23 14.95
CA THR A 355 1.79 -3.40 15.93
C THR A 355 2.50 -2.07 16.18
N GLU A 356 3.81 -2.05 16.01
CA GLU A 356 4.66 -0.87 16.11
C GLU A 356 5.82 -1.01 15.13
N LEU A 357 6.47 0.10 14.83
CA LEU A 357 7.59 0.20 13.91
C LEU A 357 8.75 0.86 14.63
N GLU A 358 9.92 0.24 14.56
CA GLU A 358 11.19 0.86 14.93
C GLU A 358 11.84 1.49 13.70
N VAL A 359 12.75 2.43 13.91
CA VAL A 359 13.56 2.99 12.81
C VAL A 359 14.42 1.87 12.22
N ASN A 360 14.26 1.65 10.92
CA ASN A 360 15.03 0.69 10.13
C ASN A 360 15.31 1.29 8.75
N LEU A 361 16.42 2.03 8.65
CA LEU A 361 16.79 2.80 7.46
C LEU A 361 17.03 1.92 6.21
N PRO A 362 17.64 0.72 6.31
CA PRO A 362 17.70 -0.22 5.18
C PRO A 362 16.34 -0.54 4.56
N PHE A 363 15.28 -0.67 5.38
CA PHE A 363 13.92 -0.94 4.91
C PHE A 363 13.14 0.35 4.58
N GLY A 364 13.78 1.51 4.71
CA GLY A 364 13.16 2.82 4.51
C GLY A 364 12.14 3.20 5.58
N ILE A 365 12.25 2.64 6.79
CA ILE A 365 11.44 3.04 7.95
C ILE A 365 12.21 4.13 8.68
N PHE A 366 11.78 5.38 8.51
CA PHE A 366 12.50 6.56 9.03
C PHE A 366 11.98 7.03 10.39
N PHE A 367 10.76 6.63 10.75
CA PHE A 367 10.14 7.01 12.00
C PHE A 367 9.74 5.80 12.83
N GLU A 368 10.00 5.89 14.13
CA GLU A 368 9.31 5.06 15.11
C GLU A 368 7.81 5.40 15.11
N MET A 369 6.95 4.38 15.15
CA MET A 369 5.50 4.58 15.05
C MET A 369 4.72 3.39 15.61
N ASP A 370 3.97 3.61 16.69
CA ASP A 370 2.94 2.69 17.17
C ASP A 370 1.68 2.75 16.28
N TRP A 371 1.02 1.61 16.05
CA TRP A 371 -0.21 1.53 15.25
C TRP A 371 -1.50 1.76 16.03
N ALA A 372 -1.42 2.16 17.30
CA ALA A 372 -2.57 2.45 18.16
C ALA A 372 -3.59 1.29 18.22
N SER A 373 -3.08 0.06 18.13
CA SER A 373 -3.87 -1.18 18.00
C SER A 373 -4.81 -1.22 16.79
N LEU A 374 -4.60 -0.39 15.75
CA LEU A 374 -5.26 -0.58 14.48
C LEU A 374 -4.91 -1.96 13.94
N ARG A 375 -5.93 -2.67 13.45
CA ARG A 375 -5.79 -4.03 12.92
C ARG A 375 -4.70 -4.11 11.84
N ARG A 376 -4.14 -5.30 11.70
CA ARG A 376 -3.11 -5.61 10.69
C ARG A 376 -3.76 -5.76 9.32
N CYS A 377 -3.16 -5.19 8.28
CA CYS A 377 -3.60 -5.30 6.89
C CYS A 377 -2.82 -6.44 6.20
N MET A 378 -3.51 -7.33 5.50
CA MET A 378 -2.91 -8.46 4.81
C MET A 378 -2.21 -8.00 3.51
N PRO A 379 -0.88 -8.13 3.39
CA PRO A 379 -0.22 -7.88 2.13
C PRO A 379 -0.58 -8.95 1.09
N VAL A 380 -0.58 -8.56 -0.18
CA VAL A 380 -0.84 -9.44 -1.32
C VAL A 380 0.32 -9.38 -2.30
N ALA A 381 0.89 -10.54 -2.61
CA ALA A 381 1.94 -10.72 -3.60
C ALA A 381 1.32 -11.23 -4.91
N SER A 382 1.32 -10.39 -5.94
CA SER A 382 0.65 -10.71 -7.21
C SER A 382 1.43 -10.19 -8.41
N GLY A 383 1.48 -11.02 -9.47
CA GLY A 383 1.95 -10.63 -10.79
C GLY A 383 3.25 -11.31 -11.23
N GLY A 384 3.14 -12.19 -12.22
CA GLY A 384 4.30 -12.83 -12.85
C GLY A 384 5.06 -13.80 -11.94
N ILE A 385 4.40 -14.33 -10.90
CA ILE A 385 4.97 -15.37 -10.03
C ILE A 385 4.46 -16.76 -10.43
N HIS A 386 5.25 -17.79 -10.15
CA HIS A 386 4.92 -19.21 -10.36
C HIS A 386 5.44 -20.09 -9.20
N CYS A 387 4.96 -21.34 -9.12
CA CYS A 387 5.28 -22.25 -8.00
C CYS A 387 6.78 -22.58 -7.85
N GLY A 388 7.59 -22.45 -8.90
CA GLY A 388 9.05 -22.64 -8.83
C GLY A 388 9.74 -21.64 -7.89
N GLN A 389 9.14 -20.46 -7.71
CA GLN A 389 9.65 -19.38 -6.87
C GLN A 389 9.17 -19.47 -5.42
N MET A 390 8.45 -20.54 -5.04
CA MET A 390 7.78 -20.62 -3.74
C MET A 390 8.76 -20.41 -2.57
N HIS A 391 9.96 -20.99 -2.64
CA HIS A 391 11.00 -20.81 -1.64
C HIS A 391 11.37 -19.33 -1.39
N GLN A 392 11.51 -18.55 -2.46
CA GLN A 392 11.80 -17.11 -2.39
C GLN A 392 10.61 -16.34 -1.81
N LEU A 393 9.38 -16.68 -2.22
CA LEU A 393 8.17 -16.03 -1.72
C LEU A 393 7.98 -16.26 -0.22
N ILE A 394 8.18 -17.49 0.27
CA ILE A 394 8.10 -17.78 1.70
C ILE A 394 9.17 -17.02 2.48
N HIS A 395 10.41 -16.98 1.96
CA HIS A 395 11.51 -16.28 2.62
C HIS A 395 11.26 -14.77 2.74
N TYR A 396 10.91 -14.12 1.63
CA TYR A 396 10.77 -12.67 1.62
C TYR A 396 9.49 -12.19 2.30
N LEU A 397 8.40 -12.97 2.24
CA LEU A 397 7.06 -12.45 2.49
C LEU A 397 6.43 -13.05 3.76
N GLY A 398 6.91 -14.19 4.25
CA GLY A 398 6.41 -14.86 5.46
C GLY A 398 5.02 -15.48 5.31
N ASP A 399 4.34 -15.71 6.43
CA ASP A 399 3.08 -16.48 6.46
C ASP A 399 1.82 -15.64 6.23
N ASP A 400 1.77 -14.44 6.80
CA ASP A 400 0.64 -13.54 6.66
C ASP A 400 0.74 -12.74 5.36
N VAL A 401 0.41 -13.40 4.27
CA VAL A 401 0.36 -12.87 2.90
C VAL A 401 -0.62 -13.69 2.04
N VAL A 402 -1.23 -13.06 1.03
CA VAL A 402 -1.91 -13.78 -0.07
C VAL A 402 -0.99 -13.86 -1.29
N LEU A 403 -0.64 -15.06 -1.74
CA LEU A 403 0.16 -15.29 -2.96
C LEU A 403 -0.77 -15.54 -4.16
N GLN A 404 -0.68 -14.70 -5.20
CA GLN A 404 -1.62 -14.72 -6.33
C GLN A 404 -0.99 -15.15 -7.66
N PHE A 405 -1.44 -16.31 -8.15
CA PHE A 405 -0.94 -16.98 -9.35
C PHE A 405 -1.97 -16.94 -10.49
N GLY A 406 -2.18 -15.77 -11.10
CA GLY A 406 -3.10 -15.65 -12.25
C GLY A 406 -2.65 -16.51 -13.45
N GLY A 407 -1.56 -16.09 -14.11
CA GLY A 407 -0.96 -16.86 -15.20
C GLY A 407 -0.41 -18.22 -14.75
N GLY A 408 0.21 -18.27 -13.57
CA GLY A 408 0.76 -19.50 -12.98
C GLY A 408 -0.27 -20.54 -12.53
N THR A 409 -1.58 -20.25 -12.65
CA THR A 409 -2.66 -21.25 -12.50
C THR A 409 -3.31 -21.52 -13.85
N ILE A 410 -3.82 -20.48 -14.50
CA ILE A 410 -4.69 -20.62 -15.69
C ILE A 410 -3.88 -21.01 -16.93
N GLY A 411 -2.58 -20.69 -16.96
CA GLY A 411 -1.66 -21.08 -18.04
C GLY A 411 -1.11 -22.50 -17.91
N HIS A 412 -1.55 -23.28 -16.93
CA HIS A 412 -1.11 -24.66 -16.78
C HIS A 412 -1.65 -25.54 -17.94
N PRO A 413 -0.80 -26.34 -18.60
CA PRO A 413 -1.18 -27.05 -19.84
C PRO A 413 -2.25 -28.13 -19.60
N ASP A 414 -2.26 -28.74 -18.40
CA ASP A 414 -3.27 -29.73 -18.00
C ASP A 414 -4.56 -29.10 -17.44
N GLY A 415 -4.72 -27.78 -17.57
CA GLY A 415 -5.93 -27.05 -17.17
C GLY A 415 -5.88 -26.42 -15.78
N ILE A 416 -6.92 -25.65 -15.46
CA ILE A 416 -6.96 -24.74 -14.31
C ILE A 416 -6.88 -25.47 -12.96
N GLN A 417 -7.58 -26.60 -12.82
CA GLN A 417 -7.51 -27.40 -11.58
C GLN A 417 -6.09 -27.88 -11.30
N ALA A 418 -5.38 -28.38 -12.32
CA ALA A 418 -3.99 -28.84 -12.20
C ALA A 418 -3.06 -27.69 -11.78
N GLY A 419 -3.19 -26.50 -12.38
CA GLY A 419 -2.42 -25.32 -11.97
C GLY A 419 -2.67 -24.91 -10.51
N ALA A 420 -3.91 -24.99 -10.04
CA ALA A 420 -4.26 -24.70 -8.65
C ALA A 420 -3.65 -25.75 -7.70
N THR A 421 -3.74 -27.04 -8.06
CA THR A 421 -3.11 -28.14 -7.30
C THR A 421 -1.60 -27.94 -7.20
N ALA A 422 -0.92 -27.60 -8.31
CA ALA A 422 0.51 -27.38 -8.34
C ALA A 422 0.95 -26.27 -7.35
N ASN A 423 0.24 -25.13 -7.36
CA ASN A 423 0.54 -24.02 -6.45
C ASN A 423 0.31 -24.40 -4.97
N ARG A 424 -0.77 -25.13 -4.65
CA ARG A 424 -1.07 -25.61 -3.29
C ARG A 424 -0.01 -26.59 -2.79
N VAL A 425 0.33 -27.60 -3.58
CA VAL A 425 1.33 -28.62 -3.19
C VAL A 425 2.70 -28.00 -3.00
N ALA A 426 3.11 -27.07 -3.88
CA ALA A 426 4.36 -26.34 -3.72
C ALA A 426 4.39 -25.53 -2.41
N LEU A 427 3.30 -24.83 -2.09
CA LEU A 427 3.19 -24.03 -0.86
C LEU A 427 3.30 -24.90 0.39
N GLU A 428 2.46 -25.93 0.49
CA GLU A 428 2.38 -26.78 1.68
C GLU A 428 3.70 -27.53 1.90
N SER A 429 4.33 -28.03 0.83
CA SER A 429 5.63 -28.72 0.92
C SER A 429 6.74 -27.76 1.39
N MET A 430 6.74 -26.52 0.89
CA MET A 430 7.73 -25.51 1.28
C MET A 430 7.58 -25.10 2.75
N VAL A 431 6.35 -24.87 3.20
CA VAL A 431 6.08 -24.51 4.60
C VAL A 431 6.38 -25.66 5.56
N LEU A 432 6.06 -26.90 5.18
CA LEU A 432 6.42 -28.08 5.96
C LEU A 432 7.94 -28.17 6.14
N ALA A 433 8.70 -28.12 5.05
CA ALA A 433 10.17 -28.18 5.09
C ALA A 433 10.78 -27.04 5.92
N ARG A 434 10.27 -25.81 5.77
CA ARG A 434 10.68 -24.67 6.62
C ARG A 434 10.47 -24.99 8.10
N ASN A 435 9.29 -25.49 8.46
CA ASN A 435 8.94 -25.77 9.85
C ASN A 435 9.77 -26.94 10.44
N GLU A 436 10.27 -27.84 9.58
CA GLU A 436 11.24 -28.88 9.93
C GLU A 436 12.68 -28.37 10.05
N GLY A 437 12.92 -27.07 9.83
CA GLY A 437 14.23 -26.42 9.97
C GLY A 437 15.14 -26.56 8.74
N VAL A 438 14.58 -26.92 7.59
CA VAL A 438 15.33 -26.99 6.32
C VAL A 438 15.73 -25.58 5.87
N ASP A 439 16.96 -25.41 5.38
CA ASP A 439 17.42 -24.16 4.76
C ASP A 439 16.81 -23.96 3.36
N TYR A 440 15.51 -23.72 3.34
CA TYR A 440 14.70 -23.72 2.13
C TYR A 440 15.02 -22.55 1.19
N PHE A 441 15.68 -21.49 1.63
CA PHE A 441 15.98 -20.33 0.78
C PHE A 441 17.25 -20.53 -0.07
N ASP A 442 18.13 -21.45 0.34
CA ASP A 442 19.27 -21.85 -0.48
C ASP A 442 18.83 -22.29 -1.88
N GLN A 443 19.59 -21.86 -2.89
CA GLN A 443 19.25 -22.03 -4.30
C GLN A 443 19.32 -23.49 -4.79
N GLN A 444 19.91 -24.38 -4.01
CA GLN A 444 19.90 -25.81 -4.27
C GLN A 444 18.77 -26.50 -3.50
N VAL A 445 18.59 -26.14 -2.23
CA VAL A 445 17.63 -26.77 -1.31
C VAL A 445 16.18 -26.42 -1.64
N GLY A 446 15.84 -25.15 -1.81
CA GLY A 446 14.48 -24.70 -2.12
C GLY A 446 13.90 -25.38 -3.37
N PRO A 447 14.59 -25.31 -4.53
CA PRO A 447 14.17 -26.02 -5.72
C PRO A 447 14.14 -27.55 -5.55
N GLN A 448 14.99 -28.13 -4.69
CA GLN A 448 15.00 -29.57 -4.43
C GLN A 448 13.75 -30.03 -3.67
N ILE A 449 13.29 -29.28 -2.66
CA ILE A 449 12.02 -29.54 -1.96
C ILE A 449 10.87 -29.64 -2.97
N LEU A 450 10.82 -28.71 -3.92
CA LEU A 450 9.78 -28.69 -4.96
C LEU A 450 9.88 -29.89 -5.91
N ARG A 451 11.10 -30.27 -6.33
CA ARG A 451 11.32 -31.46 -7.16
C ARG A 451 10.95 -32.75 -6.42
N ASP A 452 11.19 -32.82 -5.12
CA ASP A 452 10.83 -33.99 -4.31
C ASP A 452 9.31 -34.12 -4.17
N ALA A 453 8.59 -33.02 -3.93
CA ALA A 453 7.13 -33.01 -3.94
C ALA A 453 6.55 -33.34 -5.34
N ALA A 454 7.21 -32.91 -6.41
CA ALA A 454 6.80 -33.16 -7.79
C ALA A 454 6.83 -34.65 -8.17
N LYS A 455 7.69 -35.47 -7.55
CA LYS A 455 7.76 -36.93 -7.79
C LYS A 455 6.42 -37.63 -7.57
N THR A 456 5.59 -37.12 -6.68
CA THR A 456 4.25 -37.66 -6.36
C THR A 456 3.12 -36.73 -6.79
N CYS A 457 3.41 -35.63 -7.49
CA CYS A 457 2.42 -34.66 -7.95
C CYS A 457 2.69 -34.26 -9.41
N GLY A 458 2.04 -34.97 -10.35
CA GLY A 458 2.14 -34.68 -11.79
C GLY A 458 1.90 -33.20 -12.15
N PRO A 459 0.83 -32.54 -11.64
CA PRO A 459 0.64 -31.11 -11.88
C PRO A 459 1.82 -30.23 -11.45
N LEU A 460 2.44 -30.50 -10.30
CA LEU A 460 3.61 -29.75 -9.86
C LEU A 460 4.82 -30.01 -10.77
N GLN A 461 5.06 -31.26 -11.16
CA GLN A 461 6.11 -31.62 -12.11
C GLN A 461 5.96 -30.82 -13.43
N THR A 462 4.77 -30.86 -14.02
CA THR A 462 4.48 -30.13 -15.26
C THR A 462 4.70 -28.62 -15.11
N ALA A 463 4.22 -28.02 -14.01
CA ALA A 463 4.38 -26.60 -13.74
C ALA A 463 5.86 -26.19 -13.58
N LEU A 464 6.67 -27.01 -12.91
CA LEU A 464 8.11 -26.79 -12.77
C LEU A 464 8.82 -26.90 -14.13
N ASP A 465 8.53 -27.93 -14.91
CA ASP A 465 9.13 -28.11 -16.23
C ASP A 465 8.82 -26.94 -17.17
N LEU A 466 7.61 -26.39 -17.08
CA LEU A 466 7.17 -25.29 -17.93
C LEU A 466 7.81 -23.94 -17.58
N TRP A 467 7.98 -23.63 -16.29
CA TRP A 467 8.33 -22.27 -15.84
C TRP A 467 9.66 -22.14 -15.09
N LYS A 468 10.41 -23.22 -14.88
CA LYS A 468 11.69 -23.17 -14.14
C LYS A 468 12.71 -22.15 -14.66
N ASP A 469 12.68 -21.85 -15.95
CA ASP A 469 13.64 -20.94 -16.60
C ASP A 469 13.12 -19.48 -16.69
N ILE A 470 11.97 -19.18 -16.08
CA ILE A 470 11.35 -17.85 -16.14
C ILE A 470 11.75 -17.05 -14.90
N SER A 471 12.51 -15.97 -15.09
CA SER A 471 12.80 -14.96 -14.08
C SER A 471 12.54 -13.54 -14.62
N PHE A 472 12.49 -12.56 -13.72
CA PHE A 472 12.27 -11.15 -14.04
C PHE A 472 13.35 -10.27 -13.42
N ASP A 473 14.58 -10.42 -13.91
CA ASP A 473 15.75 -9.76 -13.34
C ASP A 473 16.02 -8.41 -14.03
N TYR A 474 15.54 -7.33 -13.42
CA TYR A 474 15.74 -5.96 -13.87
C TYR A 474 16.21 -5.08 -12.71
N THR A 475 17.07 -4.09 -13.01
CA THR A 475 17.50 -3.11 -12.01
C THR A 475 16.30 -2.36 -11.45
N SER A 476 16.17 -2.35 -10.12
CA SER A 476 15.12 -1.62 -9.40
C SER A 476 15.32 -0.11 -9.48
N THR A 477 14.22 0.64 -9.55
CA THR A 477 14.18 2.11 -9.52
C THR A 477 13.88 2.66 -8.13
N ASP A 478 13.12 1.94 -7.30
CA ASP A 478 12.85 2.31 -5.90
C ASP A 478 13.74 1.48 -4.97
N THR A 479 14.92 2.01 -4.66
CA THR A 479 15.95 1.33 -3.86
C THR A 479 16.24 2.08 -2.56
N ALA A 480 16.76 1.37 -1.55
CA ALA A 480 17.21 1.98 -0.30
C ALA A 480 18.30 3.05 -0.51
N ASP A 481 18.45 3.99 0.42
CA ASP A 481 19.61 4.91 0.50
C ASP A 481 20.68 4.44 1.50
N PHE A 482 20.31 3.49 2.37
CA PHE A 482 21.14 2.97 3.44
C PHE A 482 21.31 1.46 3.27
N ALA A 483 22.54 0.98 3.38
CA ALA A 483 22.83 -0.45 3.42
C ALA A 483 22.66 -0.99 4.85
N GLU A 484 22.41 -2.30 4.98
CA GLU A 484 22.56 -2.97 6.27
C GLU A 484 23.98 -2.73 6.81
N THR A 485 24.06 -2.15 8.00
CA THR A 485 25.34 -2.11 8.72
C THR A 485 25.49 -3.48 9.38
N PRO A 486 26.58 -4.24 9.14
CA PRO A 486 26.76 -5.52 9.81
C PRO A 486 26.75 -5.27 11.32
N THR A 487 25.71 -5.73 12.02
CA THR A 487 25.75 -5.81 13.47
C THR A 487 26.88 -6.76 13.83
N ALA A 488 27.95 -6.23 14.44
CA ALA A 488 28.92 -7.07 15.11
C ALA A 488 28.17 -7.89 16.15
N ASN A 489 28.17 -9.22 16.00
CA ASN A 489 27.58 -10.16 16.95
C ASN A 489 27.95 -9.73 18.38
N ARG A 490 26.94 -9.39 19.20
CA ARG A 490 27.08 -9.29 20.65
C ARG A 490 26.63 -10.58 21.28
#